data_AF-A0A3M5HBG4-F1
#
_entry.id   AF-A0A3M5HBG4-F1
#
_cell.length_a   1.000
_cell.length_b   1.000
_cell.length_c   1.000
_cell.angle_alpha   90.00
_cell.angle_beta   90.00
_cell.angle_gamma   90.00
#
_symmetry.space_group_name_H-M   'P 1'
#
loop_
_entity.id
_entity.type
_entity.pdbx_description
1 polymer ?
#
loop_
_entity_poly.entity_id
_entity_poly.type
_entity_poly.pdbx_seq_one_letter_code
_entity_poly.pdbx_strand_id
1 'polypeptide(L)'
;MIPKHERRFTGFDDNIIAMYARGMTVREIRAFLSEQYGTDVSHDFISSVTDAVMEEVGTWQQRPLEPMYPVIFFDALRVKIRDEGLVCNKAIYLALGVLPDGTRDILGIWIESTEGAKFWMKVFNDLKTRGVEDVLIAVTDGLKGIPEALGAVFPATTLQTCIVHLIRNSLRKCAQH
;
A
#
# COMPACT_ATOMS: atom_id res chain seq x y z
N MET A 1 -37.14 -2.11 1.03
CA MET A 1 -37.91 -1.72 2.23
C MET A 1 -36.90 -1.08 3.17
N ILE A 2 -36.94 0.24 3.37
CA ILE A 2 -35.96 0.99 4.18
C ILE A 2 -36.35 0.81 5.66
N PRO A 3 -35.52 0.20 6.53
CA PRO A 3 -35.82 0.00 7.94
C PRO A 3 -36.02 1.33 8.68
N LYS A 4 -36.84 1.29 9.73
CA LYS A 4 -37.12 2.46 10.57
C LYS A 4 -35.82 2.89 11.25
N HIS A 5 -35.42 4.15 11.06
CA HIS A 5 -34.13 4.78 11.44
C HIS A 5 -32.96 4.64 10.46
N GLU A 6 -33.15 4.05 9.28
CA GLU A 6 -32.14 4.07 8.23
C GLU A 6 -32.04 5.48 7.62
N ARG A 7 -31.00 6.22 8.03
CA ARG A 7 -30.66 7.56 7.51
C ARG A 7 -29.62 7.51 6.38
N ARG A 8 -29.17 6.31 6.00
CA ARG A 8 -28.13 6.09 4.98
C ARG A 8 -28.76 5.64 3.67
N PHE A 9 -28.37 6.29 2.59
CA PHE A 9 -28.75 5.89 1.23
C PHE A 9 -27.75 4.84 0.75
N THR A 10 -28.23 3.68 0.30
CA THR A 10 -27.36 2.61 -0.20
C THR A 10 -26.58 3.09 -1.43
N GLY A 11 -25.23 2.98 -1.41
CA GLY A 11 -24.33 3.50 -2.45
C GLY A 11 -23.81 4.94 -2.23
N PHE A 12 -24.25 5.65 -1.19
CA PHE A 12 -23.73 6.98 -0.83
C PHE A 12 -22.32 6.89 -0.23
N ASP A 13 -22.10 5.89 0.62
CA ASP A 13 -20.80 5.61 1.24
C ASP A 13 -19.76 5.23 0.18
N ASP A 14 -20.13 4.41 -0.81
CA ASP A 14 -19.25 4.01 -1.93
C ASP A 14 -18.76 5.22 -2.75
N ASN A 15 -19.63 6.21 -2.98
CA ASN A 15 -19.26 7.45 -3.67
C ASN A 15 -18.26 8.29 -2.86
N ILE A 16 -18.44 8.37 -1.53
CA ILE A 16 -17.48 9.04 -0.63
C ILE A 16 -16.13 8.35 -0.69
N ILE A 17 -16.10 7.02 -0.62
CA ILE A 17 -14.89 6.20 -0.70
C ILE A 17 -14.21 6.39 -2.07
N ALA A 18 -14.98 6.36 -3.17
CA ALA A 18 -14.47 6.53 -4.52
C ALA A 18 -13.88 7.92 -4.78
N MET A 19 -14.44 8.97 -4.18
CA MET A 19 -13.88 10.33 -4.24
C MET A 19 -12.61 10.46 -3.40
N TYR A 20 -12.62 9.89 -2.19
CA TYR A 20 -11.44 9.86 -1.34
C TYR A 20 -10.27 9.10 -1.98
N ALA A 21 -10.54 7.95 -2.60
CA ALA A 21 -9.57 7.14 -3.35
C ALA A 21 -8.97 7.89 -4.56
N ARG A 22 -9.68 8.89 -5.10
CA ARG A 22 -9.20 9.78 -6.17
C ARG A 22 -8.34 10.94 -5.64
N GLY A 23 -8.11 11.02 -4.34
CA GLY A 23 -7.28 12.04 -3.70
C GLY A 23 -8.02 13.34 -3.40
N MET A 24 -9.36 13.35 -3.45
CA MET A 24 -10.14 14.52 -3.06
C MET A 24 -10.05 14.73 -1.55
N THR A 25 -9.83 15.97 -1.14
CA THR A 25 -9.88 16.37 0.27
C THR A 25 -11.30 16.26 0.82
N VAL A 26 -11.45 16.08 2.13
CA VAL A 26 -12.76 16.05 2.80
C VAL A 26 -13.60 17.29 2.48
N ARG A 27 -12.95 18.45 2.27
CA ARG A 27 -13.62 19.70 1.87
C ARG A 27 -14.18 19.63 0.45
N GLU A 28 -13.42 19.08 -0.50
CA GLU A 28 -13.86 18.88 -1.89
C GLU A 28 -14.98 17.85 -1.98
N ILE A 29 -14.90 16.76 -1.21
CA ILE A 29 -15.97 15.75 -1.12
C ILE A 29 -17.25 16.37 -0.60
N ARG A 30 -17.19 17.17 0.49
CA ARG A 30 -18.37 17.86 1.04
C ARG A 30 -18.96 18.85 0.04
N ALA A 31 -18.13 19.64 -0.63
CA ALA A 31 -18.58 20.60 -1.63
C ALA A 31 -19.30 19.90 -2.80
N PHE A 32 -18.73 18.82 -3.31
CA PHE A 32 -19.32 18.00 -4.37
C PHE A 32 -20.66 17.38 -3.94
N LEU A 33 -20.75 16.85 -2.72
CA LEU A 33 -21.98 16.23 -2.20
C LEU A 33 -23.09 17.26 -1.98
N SER A 34 -22.73 18.46 -1.53
CA SER A 34 -23.68 19.58 -1.41
C SER A 34 -24.18 20.04 -2.78
N GLU A 35 -23.30 20.15 -3.77
CA GLU A 35 -23.63 20.64 -5.11
C GLU A 35 -24.44 19.63 -5.94
N GLN A 36 -24.07 18.35 -5.92
CA GLN A 36 -24.72 17.32 -6.75
C GLN A 36 -25.94 16.68 -6.08
N TYR A 37 -25.92 16.52 -4.75
CA TYR A 37 -26.96 15.79 -4.02
C TYR A 37 -27.74 16.67 -3.02
N GLY A 38 -27.47 17.98 -2.96
CA GLY A 38 -28.16 18.91 -2.06
C GLY A 38 -28.03 18.55 -0.58
N THR A 39 -27.04 17.71 -0.23
CA THR A 39 -26.91 17.10 1.10
C THR A 39 -25.73 17.74 1.81
N ASP A 40 -25.97 18.41 2.94
CA ASP A 40 -24.89 18.86 3.81
C ASP A 40 -24.44 17.72 4.72
N VAL A 41 -23.20 17.30 4.54
CA VAL A 41 -22.59 16.18 5.28
C VAL A 41 -21.49 16.73 6.19
N SER A 42 -21.50 16.29 7.44
CA SER A 42 -20.47 16.70 8.41
C SER A 42 -19.11 16.09 8.07
N HIS A 43 -18.04 16.75 8.52
CA HIS A 43 -16.69 16.20 8.44
C HIS A 43 -16.61 14.84 9.14
N ASP A 44 -17.22 14.73 10.32
CA ASP A 44 -17.25 13.50 11.12
C ASP A 44 -17.96 12.35 10.38
N PHE A 45 -18.99 12.65 9.59
CA PHE A 45 -19.65 11.64 8.78
C PHE A 45 -18.73 11.12 7.68
N ILE A 46 -18.07 12.00 6.93
CA ILE A 46 -17.11 11.60 5.89
C ILE A 46 -15.96 10.79 6.51
N SER A 47 -15.43 11.23 7.65
CA SER A 47 -14.41 10.47 8.40
C SER A 47 -14.91 9.10 8.82
N SER A 48 -16.12 8.99 9.38
CA SER A 48 -16.69 7.70 9.79
C SER A 48 -16.89 6.72 8.62
N VAL A 49 -17.20 7.24 7.42
CA VAL A 49 -17.34 6.43 6.20
C VAL A 49 -15.96 5.98 5.72
N THR A 50 -14.94 6.84 5.75
CA THR A 50 -13.57 6.44 5.40
C THR A 50 -12.97 5.48 6.42
N ASP A 51 -13.33 5.61 7.70
CA ASP A 51 -12.87 4.73 8.78
C ASP A 51 -13.46 3.33 8.64
N ALA A 52 -14.66 3.18 8.08
CA ALA A 52 -15.26 1.87 7.80
C ALA A 52 -14.40 1.04 6.82
N VAL A 53 -13.69 1.70 5.89
CA VAL A 53 -12.77 1.04 4.95
C VAL A 53 -11.50 0.53 5.65
N MET A 54 -11.15 1.08 6.82
CA MET A 54 -9.96 0.65 7.55
C MET A 54 -10.03 -0.82 8.00
N GLU A 55 -11.22 -1.32 8.31
CA GLU A 55 -11.43 -2.73 8.62
C GLU A 55 -11.19 -3.63 7.41
N GLU A 56 -11.71 -3.22 6.24
CA GLU A 56 -11.47 -3.91 4.97
C GLU A 56 -9.99 -3.89 4.58
N VAL A 57 -9.31 -2.77 4.78
CA VAL A 57 -7.85 -2.66 4.58
C VAL A 57 -7.11 -3.62 5.50
N GLY A 58 -7.51 -3.73 6.77
CA GLY A 58 -6.94 -4.69 7.72
C GLY A 58 -7.12 -6.14 7.25
N THR A 59 -8.32 -6.48 6.78
CA THR A 59 -8.62 -7.81 6.24
C THR A 59 -7.82 -8.08 4.96
N TRP A 60 -7.73 -7.11 4.06
CA TRP A 60 -6.93 -7.19 2.84
C TRP A 60 -5.44 -7.35 3.14
N GLN A 61 -4.91 -6.67 4.17
CA GLN A 61 -3.51 -6.80 4.60
C GLN A 61 -3.21 -8.16 5.22
N GLN A 62 -4.20 -8.84 5.83
CA GLN A 62 -4.03 -10.16 6.45
C GLN A 62 -4.50 -11.31 5.56
N ARG A 63 -4.96 -11.03 4.34
CA ARG A 63 -5.48 -12.06 3.43
C ARG A 63 -4.42 -13.13 3.14
N PRO A 64 -4.83 -14.40 2.98
CA PRO A 64 -3.92 -15.46 2.56
C PRO A 64 -3.33 -15.14 1.18
N LEU A 65 -2.08 -15.55 0.98
CA LEU A 65 -1.32 -15.37 -0.24
C LEU A 65 -1.05 -16.72 -0.89
N GLU A 66 -0.82 -16.71 -2.21
CA GLU A 66 -0.41 -17.92 -2.93
C GLU A 66 0.91 -18.49 -2.40
N PRO A 67 1.08 -19.83 -2.45
CA PRO A 67 2.26 -20.49 -1.89
C PRO A 67 3.55 -20.18 -2.65
N MET A 68 3.48 -19.82 -3.93
CA MET A 68 4.66 -19.56 -4.75
C MET A 68 4.48 -18.35 -5.66
N TYR A 69 5.51 -17.49 -5.67
CA TYR A 69 5.61 -16.35 -6.59
C TYR A 69 6.91 -16.43 -7.40
N PRO A 70 6.84 -16.51 -8.75
CA PRO A 70 8.04 -16.45 -9.58
C PRO A 70 8.87 -15.18 -9.37
N VAL A 71 8.22 -14.02 -9.22
CA VAL A 71 8.90 -12.74 -9.01
C VAL A 71 8.12 -11.87 -8.02
N ILE A 72 8.83 -11.29 -7.06
CA ILE A 72 8.30 -10.22 -6.20
C ILE A 72 9.19 -8.99 -6.31
N PHE A 73 8.57 -7.84 -6.58
CA PHE A 73 9.22 -6.54 -6.58
C PHE A 73 9.01 -5.85 -5.23
N PHE A 74 10.09 -5.40 -4.61
CA PHE A 74 10.07 -4.57 -3.41
C PHE A 74 10.51 -3.15 -3.78
N ASP A 75 9.65 -2.17 -3.49
CA ASP A 75 9.88 -0.76 -3.80
C ASP A 75 9.52 0.12 -2.59
N ALA A 76 10.03 1.36 -2.59
CA ALA A 76 9.83 2.34 -1.54
C ALA A 76 9.43 3.71 -2.12
N LEU A 77 8.28 4.21 -1.70
CA LEU A 77 7.77 5.53 -2.06
C LEU A 77 7.92 6.49 -0.87
N ARG A 78 8.60 7.61 -1.07
CA ARG A 78 8.70 8.66 -0.05
C ARG A 78 7.54 9.64 -0.19
N VAL A 79 6.71 9.70 0.85
CA VAL A 79 5.52 10.55 0.89
C VAL A 79 5.61 11.50 2.08
N LYS A 80 5.20 12.76 1.87
CA LYS A 80 5.02 13.74 2.95
C LYS A 80 3.72 13.46 3.66
N ILE A 81 3.80 13.03 4.91
CA ILE A 81 2.64 12.73 5.75
C ILE A 81 2.62 13.72 6.91
N ARG A 82 1.43 14.25 7.23
CA ARG A 82 1.25 15.02 8.46
C ARG A 82 1.02 14.04 9.60
N ASP A 83 1.93 14.03 10.56
CA ASP A 83 1.93 13.18 11.73
C ASP A 83 2.08 14.05 12.97
N GLU A 84 1.15 13.94 13.92
CA GLU A 84 1.12 14.75 15.16
C GLU A 84 1.30 16.27 14.95
N GLY A 85 0.80 16.80 13.83
CA GLY A 85 0.90 18.23 13.48
C GLY A 85 2.18 18.64 12.76
N LEU A 86 3.17 17.75 12.63
CA LEU A 86 4.39 17.97 11.86
C LEU A 86 4.32 17.25 10.51
N VAL A 87 4.81 17.88 9.45
CA VAL A 87 4.92 17.23 8.13
C VAL A 87 6.28 16.53 8.06
N CYS A 88 6.26 15.20 8.11
CA CYS A 88 7.45 14.36 8.02
C CYS A 88 7.45 13.59 6.69
N ASN A 89 8.65 13.30 6.17
CA ASN A 89 8.79 12.37 5.06
C ASN A 89 8.77 10.94 5.63
N LYS A 90 7.78 10.14 5.25
CA LYS A 90 7.73 8.71 5.56
C LYS A 90 7.98 7.89 4.30
N ALA A 91 8.63 6.75 4.46
CA ALA A 91 8.79 5.78 3.39
C ALA A 91 7.66 4.74 3.49
N ILE A 92 7.02 4.50 2.36
CA ILE A 92 5.98 3.49 2.17
C ILE A 92 6.60 2.38 1.34
N TYR A 93 6.74 1.20 1.91
CA TYR A 93 7.26 0.02 1.24
C TYR A 93 6.10 -0.78 0.65
N LEU A 94 6.29 -1.28 -0.56
CA LEU A 94 5.31 -2.12 -1.24
C LEU A 94 5.97 -3.41 -1.72
N ALA A 95 5.21 -4.50 -1.68
CA ALA A 95 5.57 -5.76 -2.32
C ALA A 95 4.56 -6.05 -3.44
N LEU A 96 5.05 -6.14 -4.67
CA LEU A 96 4.25 -6.47 -5.85
C LEU A 96 4.67 -7.85 -6.36
N GLY A 97 3.79 -8.83 -6.20
CA GLY A 97 3.98 -10.20 -6.66
C GLY A 97 3.50 -10.37 -8.09
N VAL A 98 4.18 -11.25 -8.82
CA VAL A 98 3.74 -11.75 -10.12
C VAL A 98 3.44 -13.24 -9.96
N LEU A 99 2.26 -13.66 -10.38
CA LEU A 99 1.83 -15.06 -10.36
C LEU A 99 2.37 -15.84 -11.57
N PRO A 100 2.31 -17.19 -11.56
CA PRO A 100 2.78 -18.02 -12.68
C PRO A 100 2.09 -17.74 -14.02
N ASP A 101 0.85 -17.24 -14.00
CA ASP A 101 0.07 -16.84 -15.17
C ASP A 101 0.43 -15.42 -15.68
N GLY A 102 1.31 -14.71 -14.97
CA GLY A 102 1.71 -13.33 -15.28
C GLY A 102 0.84 -12.25 -14.64
N THR A 103 -0.20 -12.63 -13.89
CA THR A 103 -1.05 -11.69 -13.15
C THR A 103 -0.24 -10.99 -12.05
N ARG A 104 -0.49 -9.70 -11.82
CA ARG A 104 0.22 -8.89 -10.82
C ARG A 104 -0.72 -8.56 -9.68
N ASP A 105 -0.23 -8.71 -8.44
CA ASP A 105 -0.97 -8.36 -7.24
C ASP A 105 -0.09 -7.63 -6.22
N ILE A 106 -0.67 -6.71 -5.45
CA ILE A 106 0.01 -6.03 -4.34
C ILE A 106 -0.16 -6.91 -3.10
N LEU A 107 0.94 -7.50 -2.65
CA LEU A 107 0.95 -8.44 -1.53
C LEU A 107 0.86 -7.72 -0.18
N GLY A 108 1.42 -6.51 -0.09
CA GLY A 108 1.35 -5.70 1.12
C GLY A 108 1.94 -4.30 0.95
N ILE A 109 1.58 -3.44 1.90
CA ILE A 109 2.02 -2.06 2.01
C ILE A 109 2.39 -1.81 3.47
N TRP A 110 3.58 -1.29 3.73
CA TRP A 110 4.08 -1.03 5.08
C TRP A 110 4.61 0.40 5.16
N ILE A 111 4.23 1.10 6.23
CA ILE A 111 4.73 2.45 6.51
C ILE A 111 5.71 2.31 7.68
N GLU A 112 6.95 2.71 7.48
CA GLU A 112 7.95 2.66 8.54
C GLU A 112 8.86 3.90 8.50
N SER A 113 9.30 4.30 9.68
CA SER A 113 10.14 5.47 9.92
C SER A 113 11.63 5.20 9.64
N THR A 114 12.08 3.96 9.79
CA THR A 114 13.50 3.58 9.68
C THR A 114 13.71 2.32 8.83
N GLU A 115 14.62 2.41 7.86
CA GLU A 115 15.04 1.29 7.01
C GLU A 115 16.10 0.45 7.73
N GLY A 116 15.88 -0.86 7.86
CA GLY A 116 16.88 -1.77 8.40
C GLY A 116 16.50 -3.25 8.29
N ALA A 117 17.46 -4.14 8.55
CA ALA A 117 17.28 -5.59 8.44
C ALA A 117 16.10 -6.12 9.28
N LYS A 118 15.87 -5.54 10.47
CA LYS A 118 14.73 -5.92 11.34
C LYS A 118 13.37 -5.66 10.69
N PHE A 119 13.24 -4.55 9.96
CA PHE A 119 12.01 -4.23 9.23
C PHE A 119 11.77 -5.24 8.11
N TRP A 120 12.77 -5.52 7.29
CA TRP A 120 12.65 -6.51 6.20
C TRP A 120 12.39 -7.92 6.71
N MET A 121 13.00 -8.30 7.85
CA MET A 121 12.65 -9.55 8.52
C MET A 121 11.17 -9.61 8.89
N LYS A 122 10.59 -8.53 9.42
CA LYS A 122 9.16 -8.47 9.72
C LYS A 122 8.32 -8.63 8.46
N VAL A 123 8.66 -7.93 7.37
CA VAL A 123 7.96 -8.01 6.08
C VAL A 123 7.98 -9.42 5.52
N PHE A 124 9.15 -10.07 5.46
CA PHE A 124 9.26 -11.41 4.89
C PHE A 124 8.57 -12.47 5.75
N ASN A 125 8.63 -12.35 7.09
CA ASN A 125 7.89 -13.24 7.98
C ASN A 125 6.37 -13.02 7.89
N ASP A 126 5.90 -11.80 7.66
CA ASP A 126 4.48 -11.51 7.41
C ASP A 126 4.00 -12.23 6.15
N LEU A 127 4.74 -12.10 5.03
CA LEU A 127 4.44 -12.83 3.78
C LEU A 127 4.40 -14.34 4.01
N LYS A 128 5.39 -14.89 4.73
CA LYS A 128 5.46 -16.32 5.04
C LYS A 128 4.30 -16.80 5.90
N THR A 129 3.93 -16.02 6.92
CA THR A 129 2.80 -16.32 7.81
C THR A 129 1.47 -16.31 7.05
N ARG A 130 1.36 -15.48 6.02
CA ARG A 130 0.18 -15.39 5.15
C ARG A 130 0.13 -16.46 4.06
N GLY A 131 1.12 -17.34 3.96
CA GLY A 131 1.09 -18.52 3.10
C GLY A 131 2.18 -18.58 2.04
N VAL A 132 3.04 -17.57 1.89
CA VAL A 132 4.13 -17.64 0.90
C VAL A 132 5.18 -18.65 1.36
N GLU A 133 5.38 -19.70 0.57
CA GLU A 133 6.36 -20.75 0.83
C GLU A 133 7.64 -20.56 0.01
N ASP A 134 7.50 -20.16 -1.27
CA ASP A 134 8.62 -20.00 -2.19
C ASP A 134 8.55 -18.73 -3.04
N VAL A 135 9.71 -18.14 -3.26
CA VAL A 135 9.89 -16.95 -4.10
C VAL A 135 11.14 -17.20 -4.95
N LEU A 136 11.00 -17.25 -6.28
CA LEU A 136 12.15 -17.55 -7.13
C LEU A 136 13.09 -16.35 -7.25
N ILE A 137 12.52 -15.16 -7.50
CA ILE A 137 13.28 -13.92 -7.69
C ILE A 137 12.68 -12.78 -6.84
N ALA A 138 13.50 -12.20 -5.97
CA ALA A 138 13.18 -10.94 -5.29
C ALA A 138 13.91 -9.79 -5.99
N VAL A 139 13.17 -8.81 -6.49
CA VAL A 139 13.71 -7.65 -7.21
C VAL A 139 13.64 -6.41 -6.33
N THR A 140 14.76 -5.76 -6.06
CA THR A 140 14.84 -4.60 -5.16
C THR A 140 15.73 -3.51 -5.71
N ASP A 141 15.61 -2.27 -5.24
CA ASP A 141 16.47 -1.15 -5.68
C ASP A 141 17.83 -1.09 -4.93
N GLY A 142 18.15 -2.11 -4.12
CA GLY A 142 19.35 -2.13 -3.27
C GLY A 142 19.14 -1.64 -1.84
N LEU A 143 17.90 -1.66 -1.32
CA LEU A 143 17.61 -1.32 0.08
C LEU A 143 18.46 -2.12 1.07
N LYS A 144 18.93 -1.42 2.12
CA LYS A 144 19.78 -2.00 3.16
C LYS A 144 19.03 -3.06 3.97
N GLY A 145 19.73 -4.14 4.32
CA GLY A 145 19.21 -5.21 5.19
C GLY A 145 18.31 -6.22 4.49
N ILE A 146 17.95 -6.03 3.22
CA ILE A 146 17.22 -7.03 2.44
C ILE A 146 18.01 -8.33 2.26
N PRO A 147 19.30 -8.34 1.83
CA PRO A 147 20.00 -9.58 1.57
C PRO A 147 20.05 -10.51 2.79
N GLU A 148 20.32 -9.92 3.97
CA GLU A 148 20.37 -10.62 5.26
C GLU A 148 19.00 -11.19 5.63
N ALA A 149 17.96 -10.36 5.54
CA ALA A 149 16.61 -10.77 5.90
C ALA A 149 16.03 -11.82 4.94
N LEU A 150 16.26 -11.65 3.64
CA LEU A 150 15.78 -12.55 2.61
C LEU A 150 16.46 -13.92 2.74
N GLY A 151 17.78 -13.94 2.92
CA GLY A 151 18.53 -15.19 3.14
C GLY A 151 18.10 -15.96 4.39
N ALA A 152 17.57 -15.27 5.41
CA ALA A 152 17.04 -15.90 6.61
C ALA A 152 15.64 -16.50 6.43
N VAL A 153 14.76 -15.85 5.66
CA VAL A 153 13.34 -16.26 5.55
C VAL A 153 13.07 -17.12 4.31
N PHE A 154 13.69 -16.77 3.19
CA PHE A 154 13.58 -17.42 1.87
C PHE A 154 14.97 -17.69 1.27
N PRO A 155 15.72 -18.67 1.82
CA PRO A 155 17.13 -18.89 1.47
C PRO A 155 17.37 -19.32 0.01
N ALA A 156 16.35 -19.89 -0.66
CA ALA A 156 16.43 -20.30 -2.06
C ALA A 156 16.18 -19.17 -3.06
N THR A 157 15.69 -18.01 -2.59
CA THR A 157 15.34 -16.89 -3.46
C THR A 157 16.57 -16.21 -4.04
N THR A 158 16.54 -15.96 -5.36
CA THR A 158 17.55 -15.15 -6.03
C THR A 158 17.25 -13.67 -5.81
N LEU A 159 18.16 -12.96 -5.15
CA LEU A 159 18.09 -11.50 -5.03
C LEU A 159 18.64 -10.83 -6.30
N GLN A 160 17.82 -9.99 -6.94
CA GLN A 160 18.18 -9.22 -8.12
C GLN A 160 18.00 -7.72 -7.88
N THR A 161 18.95 -6.92 -8.37
CA THR A 161 18.78 -5.46 -8.40
C THR A 161 17.89 -5.02 -9.56
N CYS A 162 16.94 -4.12 -9.30
CA CYS A 162 16.00 -3.61 -10.26
C CYS A 162 16.69 -2.74 -11.33
N ILE A 163 16.66 -3.18 -12.58
CA ILE A 163 17.23 -2.44 -13.71
C ILE A 163 16.51 -1.11 -13.96
N VAL A 164 15.21 -1.02 -13.69
CA VAL A 164 14.43 0.21 -13.86
C VAL A 164 14.91 1.27 -12.88
N HIS A 165 15.14 0.90 -11.63
CA HIS A 165 15.73 1.79 -10.63
C HIS A 165 17.15 2.19 -10.99
N LEU A 166 17.96 1.24 -11.48
CA LEU A 166 19.32 1.53 -11.94
C LEU A 166 19.33 2.56 -13.08
N ILE A 167 18.50 2.38 -14.11
CA ILE A 167 18.39 3.30 -15.25
C ILE A 167 17.91 4.68 -14.79
N ARG A 168 16.83 4.75 -13.99
CA ARG A 168 16.31 6.02 -13.47
C ARG A 168 17.36 6.77 -12.62
N ASN A 169 18.07 6.05 -11.75
CA ASN A 169 19.11 6.64 -10.90
C ASN A 169 20.29 7.16 -11.72
N SER A 170 20.71 6.42 -12.75
CA SER A 170 21.77 6.86 -13.68
C SER A 170 21.35 8.09 -14.48
N LEU A 171 20.14 8.09 -15.07
CA LEU A 171 19.64 9.22 -15.86
C LEU A 171 19.45 10.49 -15.01
N ARG A 172 19.02 10.36 -13.75
CA ARG A 172 18.91 11.51 -12.83
C ARG A 172 20.25 12.21 -12.60
N LYS A 173 21.36 11.46 -12.58
CA LYS A 173 22.71 12.02 -12.40
C LYS A 173 23.25 12.66 -13.68
N CYS A 174 22.84 12.18 -14.85
CA CYS A 174 23.29 12.72 -16.14
C CYS A 174 22.51 13.97 -16.57
N ALA A 175 21.23 14.10 -16.22
CA ALA A 175 20.38 15.22 -16.63
C ALA A 175 20.63 16.55 -15.87
N GLN A 176 21.68 16.63 -15.06
CA GLN A 176 22.11 17.84 -14.35
C GLN A 176 23.30 18.57 -15.04
N HIS A 177 23.61 18.18 -16.28
CA HIS A 177 24.58 18.86 -17.14
C HIS A 177 23.97 19.18 -18.50
#